data_AF-A0AAU9XKP6-F1
#
_entry.id   AF-A0AAU9XKP6-F1
#
_cell.length_a   1.000
_cell.length_b   1.000
_cell.length_c   1.000
_cell.angle_alpha   90.00
_cell.angle_beta   90.00
_cell.angle_gamma   90.00
#
_symmetry.space_group_name_H-M   'P 1'
#
loop_
_entity.id
_entity.type
_entity.pdbx_description
1 polymer ?
#
loop_
_entity_poly.entity_id
_entity_poly.type
_entity_poly.pdbx_seq_one_letter_code
_entity_poly.pdbx_strand_id
1 'polypeptide(L)'
;VFLSAFKAVFSNLNATGRCGPTSLRSYYAGQDHDGQVDLSSGIQQWTVPYTGDYRIEVIGAAGGYDLQINSSQYRGRGARMIGTFRLNKSEVIRVLVGQEGGINKRLYSSGGGGGTFVVRGANTPLIIAGGGGGVLYVYTRHTECDASLNTTGNPGFRSWTGGSNGHGAQTADYGLSGGGGGGFYSSGRSGKNFNGNKGYGGEGGKGFLQGGVGGRSEYLYIYGGFGGGGGAEGRRRGGGGGGGYSGGGSGIDYSNTCGGGGGSYNVGNNQQNECCYNNAGHGQVTITLL
;
A
#
# COMPACT_ATOMS: atom_id res chain seq x y z
N VAL A 1 -8.03 -22.67 -33.26
CA VAL A 1 -8.10 -21.33 -32.63
C VAL A 1 -7.66 -21.50 -31.19
N PHE A 2 -6.45 -21.07 -30.83
CA PHE A 2 -6.06 -21.01 -29.42
C PHE A 2 -6.86 -19.86 -28.80
N LEU A 3 -7.88 -20.16 -28.01
CA LEU A 3 -8.52 -19.17 -27.15
C LEU A 3 -7.45 -18.70 -26.16
N SER A 4 -7.09 -17.42 -26.17
CA SER A 4 -6.26 -16.87 -25.11
C SER A 4 -7.01 -17.03 -23.79
N ALA A 5 -6.35 -17.57 -22.77
CA ALA A 5 -6.93 -17.64 -21.43
C ALA A 5 -7.26 -16.22 -20.94
N PHE A 6 -8.44 -16.06 -20.33
CA PHE A 6 -8.91 -14.77 -19.80
C PHE A 6 -7.85 -14.14 -18.87
N LYS A 7 -7.54 -12.86 -19.09
CA LYS A 7 -6.56 -12.09 -18.31
C LYS A 7 -7.06 -10.66 -18.06
N ALA A 8 -7.24 -10.32 -16.79
CA ALA A 8 -7.53 -8.96 -16.33
C ALA A 8 -6.32 -8.33 -15.63
N VAL A 9 -5.98 -7.09 -15.98
CA VAL A 9 -4.86 -6.32 -15.38
C VAL A 9 -5.40 -5.03 -14.81
N PHE A 10 -5.41 -4.93 -13.48
CA PHE A 10 -5.84 -3.74 -12.77
C PHE A 10 -4.64 -2.87 -12.40
N SER A 11 -4.79 -1.56 -12.61
CA SER A 11 -3.77 -0.57 -12.32
C SER A 11 -4.34 0.54 -11.42
N ASN A 12 -3.54 1.57 -11.15
CA ASN A 12 -3.95 2.79 -10.47
C ASN A 12 -4.89 3.68 -11.31
N LEU A 13 -5.28 3.29 -12.53
CA LEU A 13 -6.12 4.10 -13.44
C LEU A 13 -5.57 5.52 -13.64
N ASN A 14 -4.24 5.65 -13.71
CA ASN A 14 -3.48 6.91 -13.79
C ASN A 14 -3.65 7.86 -12.59
N ALA A 15 -4.28 7.42 -11.49
CA ALA A 15 -4.34 8.20 -10.26
C ALA A 15 -3.02 8.13 -9.48
N THR A 16 -2.70 9.19 -8.76
CA THR A 16 -1.48 9.28 -7.94
C THR A 16 -1.77 9.98 -6.61
N GLY A 17 -0.88 9.77 -5.63
CA GLY A 17 -0.98 10.40 -4.32
C GLY A 17 -1.88 9.67 -3.32
N ARG A 18 -2.61 10.45 -2.52
CA ARG A 18 -3.36 9.97 -1.34
C ARG A 18 -4.68 9.28 -1.66
N CYS A 19 -5.41 9.82 -2.64
CA CYS A 19 -6.75 9.39 -2.99
C CYS A 19 -6.70 8.42 -4.17
N GLY A 20 -7.61 7.46 -4.18
CA GLY A 20 -7.75 6.55 -5.32
C GLY A 20 -8.40 7.22 -6.53
N PRO A 21 -8.48 6.50 -7.66
CA PRO A 21 -9.07 7.02 -8.89
C PRO A 21 -10.55 7.38 -8.73
N THR A 22 -10.99 8.40 -9.48
CA THR A 22 -12.37 8.90 -9.46
C THR A 22 -13.17 8.55 -10.71
N SER A 23 -12.53 8.00 -11.74
CA SER A 23 -13.19 7.60 -12.99
C SER A 23 -12.47 6.43 -13.66
N LEU A 24 -13.25 5.49 -14.19
CA LEU A 24 -12.77 4.39 -15.03
C LEU A 24 -12.48 4.83 -16.47
N ARG A 25 -13.27 5.80 -16.98
CA ARG A 25 -13.31 6.21 -18.40
C ARG A 25 -13.34 4.97 -19.32
N SER A 26 -12.59 4.99 -20.43
CA SER A 26 -12.40 3.88 -21.35
C SER A 26 -11.11 3.09 -21.07
N TYR A 27 -10.61 3.11 -19.83
CA TYR A 27 -9.27 2.57 -19.52
C TYR A 27 -9.14 1.07 -19.84
N TYR A 28 -10.23 0.32 -19.69
CA TYR A 28 -10.29 -1.12 -19.98
C TYR A 28 -10.94 -1.45 -21.33
N ALA A 29 -11.22 -0.46 -22.18
CA ALA A 29 -11.83 -0.68 -23.48
C ALA A 29 -10.98 -1.66 -24.32
N GLY A 30 -11.61 -2.74 -24.80
CA GLY A 30 -10.94 -3.78 -25.59
C GLY A 30 -10.05 -4.75 -24.81
N GLN A 31 -10.04 -4.70 -23.47
CA GLN A 31 -9.40 -5.71 -22.62
C GLN A 31 -10.41 -6.79 -22.21
N ASP A 32 -9.95 -7.95 -21.72
CA ASP A 32 -10.86 -9.09 -21.40
C ASP A 32 -11.92 -8.77 -20.34
N HIS A 33 -11.68 -7.74 -19.53
CA HIS A 33 -12.56 -7.26 -18.46
C HIS A 33 -13.24 -5.92 -18.79
N ASP A 34 -13.27 -5.55 -20.08
CA ASP A 34 -14.06 -4.42 -20.58
C ASP A 34 -15.54 -4.59 -20.19
N GLY A 35 -16.15 -3.51 -19.70
CA GLY A 35 -17.53 -3.51 -19.21
C GLY A 35 -17.79 -4.38 -17.96
N GLN A 36 -16.77 -4.96 -17.32
CA GLN A 36 -16.93 -5.83 -16.12
C GLN A 36 -16.50 -5.16 -14.81
N VAL A 37 -16.12 -3.87 -14.86
CA VAL A 37 -15.57 -3.15 -13.71
C VAL A 37 -16.38 -1.90 -13.43
N ASP A 38 -16.86 -1.78 -12.19
CA ASP A 38 -17.37 -0.53 -11.63
C ASP A 38 -16.33 0.11 -10.72
N LEU A 39 -16.40 1.43 -10.54
CA LEU A 39 -15.48 2.16 -9.66
C LEU A 39 -16.25 2.85 -8.53
N SER A 40 -15.85 2.59 -7.28
CA SER A 40 -16.43 3.26 -6.12
C SER A 40 -15.33 3.64 -5.13
N SER A 41 -15.23 4.93 -4.81
CA SER A 41 -14.26 5.48 -3.85
C SER A 41 -12.80 5.04 -4.11
N GLY A 42 -12.40 4.95 -5.38
CA GLY A 42 -11.06 4.50 -5.77
C GLY A 42 -10.86 2.98 -5.78
N ILE A 43 -11.88 2.20 -5.40
CA ILE A 43 -11.84 0.74 -5.39
C ILE A 43 -12.60 0.22 -6.61
N GLN A 44 -11.93 -0.61 -7.39
CA GLN A 44 -12.44 -1.23 -8.60
C GLN A 44 -13.22 -2.50 -8.22
N GLN A 45 -14.47 -2.60 -8.64
CA GLN A 45 -15.36 -3.73 -8.36
C GLN A 45 -15.50 -4.54 -9.64
N TRP A 46 -14.82 -5.68 -9.68
CA TRP A 46 -14.83 -6.56 -10.84
C TRP A 46 -15.81 -7.70 -10.64
N THR A 47 -16.69 -7.91 -11.63
CA THR A 47 -17.62 -9.04 -11.66
C THR A 47 -16.99 -10.21 -12.40
N VAL A 48 -16.83 -11.35 -11.72
CA VAL A 48 -16.19 -12.53 -12.29
C VAL A 48 -17.01 -13.09 -13.48
N PRO A 49 -16.44 -13.21 -14.69
CA PRO A 49 -17.19 -13.64 -15.87
C PRO A 49 -17.39 -15.16 -15.96
N TYR A 50 -16.50 -15.96 -15.35
CA TYR A 50 -16.49 -17.41 -15.45
C TYR A 50 -16.22 -18.06 -14.09
N THR A 51 -16.89 -19.17 -13.79
CA THR A 51 -16.55 -19.98 -12.61
C THR A 51 -15.29 -20.78 -12.94
N GLY A 52 -14.25 -20.69 -12.12
CA GLY A 52 -12.96 -21.30 -12.42
C GLY A 52 -11.92 -21.10 -11.34
N ASP A 53 -10.75 -21.69 -11.55
CA ASP A 53 -9.57 -21.39 -10.75
C ASP A 53 -8.82 -20.23 -11.39
N TYR A 54 -8.51 -19.21 -10.59
CA TYR A 54 -7.83 -18.02 -11.05
C TYR A 54 -6.48 -17.90 -10.35
N ARG A 55 -5.42 -17.67 -11.12
CA ARG A 55 -4.14 -17.20 -10.59
C ARG A 55 -4.21 -15.68 -10.42
N ILE A 56 -4.06 -15.23 -9.18
CA ILE A 56 -4.07 -13.81 -8.82
C ILE A 56 -2.67 -13.43 -8.37
N GLU A 57 -2.14 -12.40 -9.00
CA GLU A 57 -0.85 -11.78 -8.69
C GLU A 57 -1.10 -10.33 -8.26
N VAL A 58 -0.61 -9.94 -7.08
CA VAL A 58 -0.74 -8.59 -6.53
C VAL A 58 0.63 -8.03 -6.19
N ILE A 59 0.85 -6.76 -6.55
CA ILE A 59 2.09 -6.03 -6.29
C ILE A 59 1.75 -4.79 -5.48
N GLY A 60 2.37 -4.63 -4.31
CA GLY A 60 2.24 -3.45 -3.46
C GLY A 60 3.05 -2.27 -4.01
N ALA A 61 2.64 -1.04 -3.70
CA ALA A 61 3.38 0.13 -4.15
C ALA A 61 4.65 0.35 -3.32
N ALA A 62 5.63 0.98 -3.92
CA ALA A 62 6.83 1.37 -3.19
C ALA A 62 6.64 2.70 -2.44
N GLY A 63 7.43 2.89 -1.38
CA GLY A 63 7.48 4.12 -0.62
C GLY A 63 8.09 5.27 -1.42
N GLY A 64 7.86 6.49 -0.96
CA GLY A 64 8.51 7.67 -1.52
C GLY A 64 9.98 7.75 -1.12
N TYR A 65 10.70 8.71 -1.68
CA TYR A 65 12.08 9.04 -1.30
C TYR A 65 12.27 10.55 -1.13
N ASP A 66 13.45 10.95 -0.68
CA ASP A 66 13.80 12.34 -0.44
C ASP A 66 15.09 12.78 -1.15
N LEU A 67 15.57 13.99 -0.86
CA LEU A 67 16.75 14.59 -1.51
C LEU A 67 18.09 13.96 -1.12
N GLN A 68 18.12 13.01 -0.18
CA GLN A 68 19.39 12.37 0.17
C GLN A 68 19.96 11.59 -1.04
N ILE A 69 21.28 11.66 -1.22
CA ILE A 69 21.95 10.98 -2.34
C ILE A 69 21.60 9.48 -2.29
N ASN A 70 21.16 8.93 -3.42
CA ASN A 70 20.72 7.53 -3.59
C ASN A 70 19.50 7.12 -2.74
N SER A 71 18.78 8.05 -2.11
CA SER A 71 17.55 7.78 -1.32
C SER A 71 16.48 7.04 -2.14
N SER A 72 16.36 7.35 -3.43
CA SER A 72 15.46 6.64 -4.35
C SER A 72 15.81 5.16 -4.51
N GLN A 73 17.09 4.81 -4.40
CA GLN A 73 17.51 3.42 -4.40
C GLN A 73 17.11 2.77 -3.08
N TYR A 74 17.26 3.44 -1.93
CA TYR A 74 17.07 2.87 -0.59
C TYR A 74 15.66 2.95 0.00
N ARG A 75 14.70 3.51 -0.74
CA ARG A 75 13.29 3.57 -0.33
C ARG A 75 12.67 2.19 -0.06
N GLY A 76 11.62 2.16 0.77
CA GLY A 76 10.88 0.93 1.02
C GLY A 76 10.23 0.38 -0.25
N ARG A 77 10.42 -0.91 -0.49
CA ARG A 77 9.90 -1.62 -1.66
C ARG A 77 8.60 -2.35 -1.34
N GLY A 78 7.69 -2.42 -2.32
CA GLY A 78 6.43 -3.18 -2.18
C GLY A 78 6.65 -4.69 -2.35
N ALA A 79 5.77 -5.50 -1.76
CA ALA A 79 5.79 -6.96 -1.90
C ALA A 79 5.09 -7.40 -3.19
N ARG A 80 5.35 -8.64 -3.61
CA ARG A 80 4.59 -9.36 -4.64
C ARG A 80 4.04 -10.64 -4.03
N MET A 81 2.74 -10.87 -4.18
CA MET A 81 2.07 -12.07 -3.70
C MET A 81 1.33 -12.73 -4.85
N ILE A 82 1.40 -14.05 -4.92
CA ILE A 82 0.72 -14.83 -5.96
C ILE A 82 0.02 -16.00 -5.30
N GLY A 83 -1.22 -16.29 -5.70
CA GLY A 83 -1.94 -17.49 -5.28
C GLY A 83 -3.04 -17.88 -6.26
N THR A 84 -3.50 -19.12 -6.15
CA THR A 84 -4.64 -19.65 -6.92
C THR A 84 -5.90 -19.68 -6.05
N PHE A 85 -7.01 -19.19 -6.61
CA PHE A 85 -8.29 -19.08 -5.93
C PHE A 85 -9.42 -19.58 -6.82
N ARG A 86 -10.32 -20.40 -6.25
CA ARG A 86 -11.59 -20.74 -6.89
C ARG A 86 -12.52 -19.53 -6.82
N LEU A 87 -12.89 -18.98 -7.98
CA LEU A 87 -13.87 -17.91 -8.09
C LEU A 87 -15.14 -18.40 -8.78
N ASN A 88 -16.28 -17.82 -8.40
CA ASN A 88 -17.59 -18.13 -8.97
C ASN A 88 -18.05 -17.01 -9.89
N LYS A 89 -18.61 -17.38 -11.04
CA LYS A 89 -19.26 -16.42 -11.95
C LYS A 89 -20.23 -15.53 -11.17
N SER A 90 -20.24 -14.25 -11.52
CA SER A 90 -21.08 -13.20 -10.93
C SER A 90 -20.74 -12.81 -9.49
N GLU A 91 -19.71 -13.39 -8.85
CA GLU A 91 -19.22 -12.84 -7.59
C GLU A 91 -18.45 -11.52 -7.84
N VAL A 92 -18.54 -10.59 -6.89
CA VAL A 92 -17.85 -9.30 -6.96
C VAL A 92 -16.54 -9.37 -6.18
N ILE A 93 -15.44 -9.04 -6.86
CA ILE A 93 -14.11 -8.91 -6.31
C ILE A 93 -13.73 -7.42 -6.27
N ARG A 94 -13.38 -6.93 -5.09
CA ARG A 94 -12.89 -5.55 -4.91
C ARG A 94 -11.38 -5.53 -5.02
N VAL A 95 -10.90 -4.68 -5.92
CA VAL A 95 -9.49 -4.46 -6.22
C VAL A 95 -9.11 -3.02 -5.86
N LEU A 96 -8.19 -2.88 -4.91
CA LEU A 96 -7.56 -1.61 -4.58
C LEU A 96 -6.09 -1.69 -5.00
N VAL A 97 -5.68 -0.84 -5.94
CA VAL A 97 -4.29 -0.78 -6.38
C VAL A 97 -3.54 0.30 -5.63
N GLY A 98 -2.50 -0.10 -4.89
CA GLY A 98 -1.69 0.82 -4.08
C GLY A 98 -0.99 1.88 -4.94
N GLN A 99 -0.86 3.09 -4.41
CA GLN A 99 -0.13 4.19 -5.05
C GLN A 99 1.21 4.44 -4.36
N GLU A 100 2.19 4.93 -5.14
CA GLU A 100 3.52 5.28 -4.64
C GLU A 100 3.43 6.35 -3.54
N GLY A 101 4.27 6.20 -2.51
CA GLY A 101 4.39 7.19 -1.46
C GLY A 101 4.92 8.53 -1.97
N GLY A 102 4.50 9.63 -1.35
CA GLY A 102 4.89 10.97 -1.75
C GLY A 102 6.40 11.18 -1.73
N ILE A 103 6.94 11.64 -2.85
CA ILE A 103 8.37 11.95 -3.03
C ILE A 103 8.63 13.39 -2.63
N ASN A 104 9.61 13.60 -1.74
CA ASN A 104 10.00 14.93 -1.30
C ASN A 104 11.22 15.43 -2.07
N LYS A 105 10.96 16.27 -3.08
CA LYS A 105 12.02 16.90 -3.88
C LYS A 105 12.50 18.25 -3.32
N ARG A 106 12.07 18.63 -2.12
CA ARG A 106 12.36 19.94 -1.51
C ARG A 106 13.17 19.83 -0.22
N LEU A 107 12.92 18.78 0.57
CA LEU A 107 13.55 18.53 1.87
C LEU A 107 13.75 17.01 2.07
N TYR A 108 13.87 16.60 3.33
CA TYR A 108 14.02 15.22 3.77
C TYR A 108 12.71 14.71 4.40
N SER A 109 12.50 13.40 4.36
CA SER A 109 11.26 12.67 4.68
C SER A 109 10.34 12.40 3.49
N SER A 110 9.77 11.21 3.42
CA SER A 110 8.83 10.78 2.37
C SER A 110 7.63 9.97 2.91
N GLY A 111 6.57 9.89 2.11
CA GLY A 111 5.36 9.14 2.47
C GLY A 111 5.52 7.63 2.25
N GLY A 112 4.76 6.83 3.00
CA GLY A 112 4.66 5.39 2.78
C GLY A 112 3.86 5.06 1.52
N GLY A 113 4.22 3.99 0.83
CA GLY A 113 3.47 3.42 -0.29
C GLY A 113 2.24 2.66 0.19
N GLY A 114 1.20 2.63 -0.65
CA GLY A 114 -0.01 1.87 -0.34
C GLY A 114 0.10 0.38 -0.60
N GLY A 115 -0.64 -0.40 0.19
CA GLY A 115 -0.88 -1.80 -0.10
C GLY A 115 -1.82 -1.99 -1.29
N THR A 116 -1.74 -3.17 -1.92
CA THR A 116 -2.63 -3.59 -3.00
C THR A 116 -3.48 -4.75 -2.53
N PHE A 117 -4.80 -4.64 -2.68
CA PHE A 117 -5.79 -5.53 -2.06
C PHE A 117 -6.68 -6.18 -3.11
N VAL A 118 -6.90 -7.48 -2.97
CA VAL A 118 -7.94 -8.24 -3.67
C VAL A 118 -8.82 -8.91 -2.63
N VAL A 119 -10.10 -8.51 -2.60
CA VAL A 119 -11.03 -8.82 -1.51
C VAL A 119 -12.34 -9.32 -2.09
N ARG A 120 -12.77 -10.51 -1.67
CA ARG A 120 -14.07 -11.09 -2.01
C ARG A 120 -15.18 -10.40 -1.22
N GLY A 121 -16.25 -10.01 -1.90
CA GLY A 121 -17.42 -9.37 -1.27
C GLY A 121 -17.01 -8.14 -0.45
N ALA A 122 -17.64 -7.95 0.71
CA ALA A 122 -17.50 -6.73 1.53
C ALA A 122 -16.30 -6.71 2.51
N ASN A 123 -15.70 -7.85 2.85
CA ASN A 123 -14.64 -7.89 3.89
C ASN A 123 -13.79 -9.17 3.94
N THR A 124 -13.81 -10.03 2.92
CA THR A 124 -13.03 -11.29 2.94
C THR A 124 -11.75 -11.14 2.10
N PRO A 125 -10.58 -10.88 2.71
CA PRO A 125 -9.34 -10.74 1.96
C PRO A 125 -8.96 -12.07 1.31
N LEU A 126 -8.61 -12.05 0.02
CA LEU A 126 -8.05 -13.21 -0.69
C LEU A 126 -6.53 -13.11 -0.69
N ILE A 127 -6.02 -11.98 -1.17
CA ILE A 127 -4.59 -11.73 -1.31
C ILE A 127 -4.31 -10.22 -1.24
N ILE A 128 -3.27 -9.85 -0.50
CA ILE A 128 -2.85 -8.48 -0.24
C ILE A 128 -1.33 -8.41 -0.28
N ALA A 129 -0.77 -7.51 -1.07
CA ALA A 129 0.64 -7.17 -1.02
C ALA A 129 0.85 -5.86 -0.24
N GLY A 130 1.73 -5.90 0.76
CA GLY A 130 2.12 -4.72 1.52
C GLY A 130 2.89 -3.70 0.66
N GLY A 131 2.70 -2.43 0.97
CA GLY A 131 3.46 -1.31 0.40
C GLY A 131 4.73 -1.00 1.20
N GLY A 132 5.71 -0.38 0.57
CA GLY A 132 6.96 0.04 1.21
C GLY A 132 6.80 1.26 2.13
N GLY A 133 7.61 1.35 3.18
CA GLY A 133 7.68 2.51 4.06
C GLY A 133 8.41 3.70 3.42
N GLY A 134 8.06 4.91 3.88
CA GLY A 134 8.74 6.15 3.56
C GLY A 134 10.03 6.32 4.37
N VAL A 135 10.97 7.10 3.86
CA VAL A 135 12.33 7.25 4.37
C VAL A 135 12.58 8.64 4.92
N LEU A 136 13.58 8.78 5.79
CA LEU A 136 14.15 10.04 6.26
C LEU A 136 15.68 9.96 6.19
N TYR A 137 16.28 10.70 5.26
CA TYR A 137 17.74 10.84 5.15
C TYR A 137 18.46 9.49 5.08
N VAL A 138 17.93 8.54 4.30
CA VAL A 138 18.50 7.19 4.20
C VAL A 138 19.65 7.18 3.22
N TYR A 139 20.80 6.64 3.65
CA TYR A 139 22.01 6.48 2.82
C TYR A 139 22.48 5.02 2.70
N THR A 140 21.76 4.08 3.30
CA THR A 140 21.95 2.62 3.16
C THR A 140 20.60 1.91 3.08
N ARG A 141 20.54 0.74 2.44
CA ARG A 141 19.34 -0.09 2.48
C ARG A 141 19.04 -0.53 3.92
N HIS A 142 17.78 -0.41 4.33
CA HIS A 142 17.23 -1.10 5.50
C HIS A 142 16.03 -1.94 5.08
N THR A 143 16.07 -3.23 5.36
CA THR A 143 15.05 -4.20 4.93
C THR A 143 13.70 -3.98 5.63
N GLU A 144 13.71 -3.36 6.80
CA GLU A 144 12.53 -3.05 7.60
C GLU A 144 11.66 -1.97 6.95
N CYS A 145 12.23 -1.16 6.03
CA CYS A 145 11.44 -0.23 5.21
C CYS A 145 10.64 -0.97 4.13
N ASP A 146 11.07 -2.16 3.71
CA ASP A 146 10.38 -2.92 2.69
C ASP A 146 9.11 -3.58 3.27
N ALA A 147 8.17 -3.91 2.39
CA ALA A 147 6.98 -4.66 2.75
C ALA A 147 7.31 -6.05 3.31
N SER A 148 6.51 -6.50 4.26
CA SER A 148 6.63 -7.82 4.89
C SER A 148 5.82 -8.86 4.10
N LEU A 149 6.36 -10.08 3.98
CA LEU A 149 5.61 -11.23 3.47
C LEU A 149 4.63 -11.80 4.50
N ASN A 150 4.86 -11.49 5.78
CA ASN A 150 4.01 -11.92 6.88
C ASN A 150 2.83 -10.96 7.04
N THR A 151 1.84 -11.41 7.81
CA THR A 151 0.65 -10.61 8.14
C THR A 151 0.98 -9.38 8.99
N THR A 152 2.04 -9.41 9.78
CA THR A 152 2.50 -8.26 10.57
C THR A 152 3.29 -7.28 9.72
N GLY A 153 3.02 -5.98 9.89
CA GLY A 153 3.79 -4.91 9.27
C GLY A 153 5.18 -4.78 9.91
N ASN A 154 6.16 -4.39 9.11
CA ASN A 154 7.52 -4.17 9.62
C ASN A 154 7.56 -2.93 10.52
N PRO A 155 8.50 -2.87 11.48
CA PRO A 155 8.67 -1.70 12.33
C PRO A 155 9.30 -0.50 11.59
N GLY A 156 10.08 -0.74 10.53
CA GLY A 156 11.00 0.26 9.99
C GLY A 156 12.32 0.26 10.76
N PHE A 157 13.27 1.09 10.34
CA PHE A 157 14.61 1.09 10.91
C PHE A 157 14.74 2.07 12.07
N ARG A 158 15.08 1.56 13.25
CA ARG A 158 15.15 2.32 14.53
C ARG A 158 13.84 3.05 14.85
N SER A 159 12.73 2.39 14.54
CA SER A 159 11.40 3.00 14.50
C SER A 159 10.41 2.26 15.39
N TRP A 160 9.13 2.60 15.26
CA TRP A 160 8.05 2.04 16.06
C TRP A 160 7.51 0.74 15.47
N THR A 161 6.90 -0.11 16.31
CA THR A 161 6.32 -1.37 15.86
C THR A 161 5.26 -1.18 14.77
N GLY A 162 5.29 -2.04 13.76
CA GLY A 162 4.18 -2.16 12.80
C GLY A 162 2.90 -2.69 13.46
N GLY A 163 1.80 -2.61 12.72
CA GLY A 163 0.53 -3.21 13.08
C GLY A 163 0.57 -4.73 12.94
N SER A 164 -0.39 -5.40 13.58
CA SER A 164 -0.56 -6.85 13.56
C SER A 164 -2.04 -7.21 13.42
N ASN A 165 -2.34 -8.47 13.09
CA ASN A 165 -3.70 -9.00 13.01
C ASN A 165 -4.65 -8.19 12.13
N GLY A 166 -4.12 -7.60 11.05
CA GLY A 166 -4.89 -6.82 10.10
C GLY A 166 -5.09 -5.35 10.51
N HIS A 167 -4.51 -4.90 11.62
CA HIS A 167 -4.65 -3.52 12.11
C HIS A 167 -3.55 -2.60 11.60
N GLY A 168 -3.85 -1.31 11.50
CA GLY A 168 -2.87 -0.27 11.24
C GLY A 168 -1.89 -0.08 12.40
N ALA A 169 -0.68 0.42 12.13
CA ALA A 169 0.33 0.65 13.16
C ALA A 169 -0.09 1.79 14.10
N GLN A 170 -0.18 1.53 15.40
CA GLN A 170 -0.65 2.50 16.40
C GLN A 170 0.47 3.12 17.25
N THR A 171 1.64 2.47 17.30
CA THR A 171 2.75 2.88 18.17
C THR A 171 3.52 4.05 17.55
N ALA A 172 3.74 5.10 18.34
CA ALA A 172 4.63 6.22 18.05
C ALA A 172 5.08 6.87 19.36
N ASP A 173 5.90 7.92 19.30
CA ASP A 173 6.22 8.80 20.42
C ASP A 173 5.34 10.06 20.47
N TYR A 174 5.65 10.97 21.40
CA TYR A 174 5.09 12.32 21.45
C TYR A 174 5.82 13.32 20.55
N GLY A 175 6.80 12.85 19.76
CA GLY A 175 7.61 13.65 18.86
C GLY A 175 6.97 13.84 17.48
N LEU A 176 7.83 13.98 16.49
CA LEU A 176 7.47 14.32 15.10
C LEU A 176 7.51 13.08 14.19
N SER A 177 7.20 11.92 14.76
CA SER A 177 7.10 10.65 14.03
C SER A 177 6.01 10.70 12.96
N GLY A 178 6.29 10.13 11.79
CA GLY A 178 5.35 10.04 10.67
C GLY A 178 4.08 9.25 11.01
N GLY A 179 3.11 9.29 10.10
CA GLY A 179 1.88 8.53 10.24
C GLY A 179 2.13 7.02 10.13
N GLY A 180 1.42 6.23 10.94
CA GLY A 180 1.44 4.78 10.81
C GLY A 180 0.73 4.34 9.53
N GLY A 181 1.13 3.20 8.97
CA GLY A 181 0.41 2.57 7.87
C GLY A 181 -0.98 2.11 8.30
N GLY A 182 -1.94 2.14 7.38
CA GLY A 182 -3.25 1.52 7.52
C GLY A 182 -3.19 0.01 7.27
N GLY A 183 -3.99 -0.74 8.02
CA GLY A 183 -4.19 -2.18 7.82
C GLY A 183 -5.47 -2.48 7.04
N PHE A 184 -5.92 -3.72 7.09
CA PHE A 184 -7.20 -4.13 6.54
C PHE A 184 -8.36 -3.59 7.40
N TYR A 185 -8.28 -3.76 8.72
CA TYR A 185 -9.37 -3.46 9.67
C TYR A 185 -9.33 -2.05 10.24
N SER A 186 -8.16 -1.42 10.36
CA SER A 186 -8.07 -0.10 10.99
C SER A 186 -7.02 0.81 10.35
N SER A 187 -7.22 2.11 10.56
CA SER A 187 -6.27 3.15 10.17
C SER A 187 -5.02 3.11 11.05
N GLY A 188 -3.88 3.57 10.55
CA GLY A 188 -2.70 3.81 11.36
C GLY A 188 -2.84 5.03 12.27
N ARG A 189 -1.93 5.18 13.23
CA ARG A 189 -1.90 6.33 14.15
C ARG A 189 -1.61 7.63 13.39
N SER A 190 -2.34 8.67 13.78
CA SER A 190 -2.17 10.05 13.32
C SER A 190 -1.51 10.94 14.39
N GLY A 191 -0.83 12.00 13.96
CA GLY A 191 -0.47 13.13 14.82
C GLY A 191 -1.67 13.96 15.28
N LYS A 192 -1.48 14.77 16.33
CA LYS A 192 -2.51 15.61 16.96
C LYS A 192 -3.15 16.63 16.01
N ASN A 193 -2.38 17.17 15.06
CA ASN A 193 -2.88 18.09 14.03
C ASN A 193 -3.83 17.39 13.03
N PHE A 194 -3.87 16.05 13.06
CA PHE A 194 -4.76 15.21 12.27
C PHE A 194 -5.73 14.41 13.13
N ASN A 195 -6.17 14.98 14.26
CA ASN A 195 -7.10 14.38 15.22
C ASN A 195 -6.60 13.06 15.84
N GLY A 196 -5.29 12.89 15.94
CA GLY A 196 -4.67 11.81 16.68
C GLY A 196 -4.42 12.16 18.16
N ASN A 197 -4.07 11.15 18.95
CA ASN A 197 -3.93 11.31 20.42
C ASN A 197 -2.47 11.46 20.89
N LYS A 198 -1.50 11.18 20.01
CA LYS A 198 -0.06 11.16 20.36
C LYS A 198 0.73 11.87 19.27
N GLY A 199 1.79 12.61 19.63
CA GLY A 199 2.75 13.28 18.73
C GLY A 199 2.18 14.31 17.75
N TYR A 200 3.05 14.94 16.95
CA TYR A 200 2.69 16.03 16.01
C TYR A 200 3.18 15.81 14.57
N GLY A 201 3.66 14.61 14.23
CA GLY A 201 3.99 14.27 12.84
C GLY A 201 2.78 13.89 11.98
N GLY A 202 3.01 13.11 10.93
CA GLY A 202 2.03 12.84 9.86
C GLY A 202 0.73 12.13 10.28
N GLU A 203 -0.28 12.20 9.40
CA GLU A 203 -1.53 11.46 9.53
C GLU A 203 -1.33 9.98 9.18
N GLY A 204 -1.98 9.09 9.93
CA GLY A 204 -1.97 7.66 9.63
C GLY A 204 -2.78 7.36 8.36
N GLY A 205 -2.32 6.38 7.59
CA GLY A 205 -3.06 5.87 6.44
C GLY A 205 -4.37 5.22 6.88
N LYS A 206 -5.46 5.44 6.15
CA LYS A 206 -6.73 4.76 6.38
C LYS A 206 -6.62 3.31 5.93
N GLY A 207 -7.20 2.42 6.71
CA GLY A 207 -7.23 1.01 6.36
C GLY A 207 -8.17 0.71 5.19
N PHE A 208 -8.10 -0.50 4.64
CA PHE A 208 -8.92 -0.89 3.49
C PHE A 208 -10.42 -0.70 3.76
N LEU A 209 -10.92 -1.16 4.92
CA LEU A 209 -12.33 -0.98 5.30
C LEU A 209 -12.72 0.47 5.58
N GLN A 210 -11.75 1.40 5.69
CA GLN A 210 -11.97 2.84 5.77
C GLN A 210 -11.70 3.55 4.43
N GLY A 211 -11.67 2.81 3.32
CA GLY A 211 -11.49 3.34 1.98
C GLY A 211 -10.04 3.49 1.53
N GLY A 212 -9.05 3.07 2.33
CA GLY A 212 -7.65 2.99 1.91
C GLY A 212 -6.96 4.32 1.61
N VAL A 213 -7.56 5.46 1.96
CA VAL A 213 -6.99 6.78 1.73
C VAL A 213 -5.63 6.91 2.44
N GLY A 214 -4.59 7.36 1.74
CA GLY A 214 -3.27 7.58 2.35
C GLY A 214 -3.29 8.64 3.46
N GLY A 215 -2.19 8.83 4.18
CA GLY A 215 -2.06 9.87 5.21
C GLY A 215 -1.65 11.23 4.64
N ARG A 216 -2.19 12.32 5.18
CA ARG A 216 -1.65 13.67 4.96
C ARG A 216 -0.30 13.85 5.66
N SER A 217 0.53 14.72 5.10
CA SER A 217 1.69 15.27 5.78
C SER A 217 1.37 16.60 6.42
N GLU A 218 2.13 16.94 7.46
CA GLU A 218 2.07 18.26 8.11
C GLU A 218 2.57 19.35 7.17
N TYR A 219 3.64 19.06 6.43
CA TYR A 219 4.28 20.02 5.54
C TYR A 219 4.54 19.47 4.14
N LEU A 220 4.56 20.38 3.16
CA LEU A 220 5.02 20.14 1.78
C LEU A 220 4.21 19.13 0.96
N TYR A 221 3.02 18.72 1.42
CA TYR A 221 2.11 17.82 0.69
C TYR A 221 2.74 16.44 0.35
N ILE A 222 3.65 15.96 1.20
CA ILE A 222 4.31 14.65 1.13
C ILE A 222 3.40 13.55 1.68
N TYR A 223 2.34 13.23 0.94
CA TYR A 223 1.31 12.29 1.38
C TYR A 223 1.78 10.84 1.35
N GLY A 224 1.15 9.99 2.16
CA GLY A 224 1.16 8.56 1.93
C GLY A 224 0.31 8.18 0.71
N GLY A 225 0.67 7.08 0.06
CA GLY A 225 -0.05 6.56 -1.09
C GLY A 225 -1.42 5.98 -0.73
N PHE A 226 -2.38 6.10 -1.65
CA PHE A 226 -3.63 5.33 -1.61
C PHE A 226 -3.34 3.83 -1.48
N GLY A 227 -4.14 3.11 -0.69
CA GLY A 227 -3.82 1.80 -0.15
C GLY A 227 -3.29 1.86 1.29
N GLY A 228 -3.51 2.97 2.00
CA GLY A 228 -3.22 3.11 3.42
C GLY A 228 -1.77 3.45 3.75
N GLY A 229 -0.98 4.02 2.83
CA GLY A 229 0.33 4.56 3.19
C GLY A 229 0.19 5.73 4.17
N GLY A 230 1.02 5.79 5.20
CA GLY A 230 1.09 6.90 6.16
C GLY A 230 1.75 8.14 5.57
N GLY A 231 1.35 9.31 6.06
CA GLY A 231 1.96 10.58 5.67
C GLY A 231 3.29 10.83 6.39
N ALA A 232 4.21 11.52 5.72
CA ALA A 232 5.41 12.05 6.38
C ALA A 232 5.05 13.22 7.33
N GLU A 233 5.97 13.64 8.17
CA GLU A 233 5.88 15.00 8.74
C GLU A 233 6.28 16.07 7.68
N GLY A 234 7.36 15.85 6.93
CA GLY A 234 7.71 16.60 5.71
C GLY A 234 8.87 17.63 5.82
N ARG A 235 9.31 18.03 7.02
CA ARG A 235 10.42 18.96 7.29
C ARG A 235 11.56 18.30 8.07
N ARG A 236 12.16 17.24 7.50
CA ARG A 236 13.29 16.51 8.10
C ARG A 236 12.92 15.75 9.38
N ARG A 237 11.72 15.19 9.44
CA ARG A 237 11.22 14.33 10.53
C ARG A 237 10.57 13.07 9.96
N GLY A 238 9.92 12.27 10.80
CA GLY A 238 9.59 10.88 10.48
C GLY A 238 8.87 10.65 9.16
N GLY A 239 9.31 9.61 8.44
CA GLY A 239 8.65 9.10 7.23
C GLY A 239 7.38 8.29 7.56
N GLY A 240 6.50 8.14 6.57
CA GLY A 240 5.24 7.41 6.76
C GLY A 240 5.41 5.87 6.67
N GLY A 241 4.62 5.11 7.44
CA GLY A 241 4.56 3.65 7.32
C GLY A 241 3.84 3.18 6.05
N GLY A 242 4.22 2.04 5.48
CA GLY A 242 3.55 1.45 4.32
C GLY A 242 2.17 0.86 4.67
N GLY A 243 1.21 0.92 3.75
CA GLY A 243 -0.09 0.26 3.92
C GLY A 243 -0.04 -1.23 3.61
N GLY A 244 -1.01 -2.01 4.07
CA GLY A 244 -1.05 -3.46 3.79
C GLY A 244 -2.16 -4.19 4.54
N TYR A 245 -2.02 -5.52 4.68
CA TYR A 245 -2.90 -6.30 5.54
C TYR A 245 -2.80 -5.78 6.98
N SER A 246 -1.59 -5.65 7.52
CA SER A 246 -1.35 -4.80 8.68
C SER A 246 -0.49 -3.61 8.24
N GLY A 247 -0.66 -2.46 8.90
CA GLY A 247 0.09 -1.27 8.58
C GLY A 247 1.55 -1.34 9.03
N GLY A 248 2.47 -0.73 8.28
CA GLY A 248 3.86 -0.58 8.67
C GLY A 248 4.06 0.51 9.74
N GLY A 249 5.14 0.38 10.51
CA GLY A 249 5.47 1.26 11.63
C GLY A 249 5.66 2.73 11.23
N SER A 250 5.35 3.64 12.15
CA SER A 250 5.67 5.07 12.01
C SER A 250 7.18 5.27 11.94
N GLY A 251 7.66 6.13 11.03
CA GLY A 251 9.06 6.57 11.00
C GLY A 251 9.37 7.52 12.16
N ILE A 252 10.48 7.33 12.88
CA ILE A 252 10.97 8.26 13.90
C ILE A 252 11.69 9.47 13.25
N ASP A 253 11.92 10.54 14.01
CA ASP A 253 12.53 11.78 13.54
C ASP A 253 14.07 11.85 13.64
N TYR A 254 14.76 10.74 13.38
CA TYR A 254 16.22 10.66 13.32
C TYR A 254 16.73 10.41 11.89
N SER A 255 17.93 10.91 11.58
CA SER A 255 18.56 10.66 10.28
C SER A 255 18.83 9.16 10.08
N ASN A 256 18.83 8.73 8.81
CA ASN A 256 18.98 7.34 8.41
C ASN A 256 17.94 6.41 9.03
N THR A 257 16.66 6.78 8.90
CA THR A 257 15.53 5.98 9.40
C THR A 257 14.42 5.89 8.36
N CYS A 258 13.45 5.01 8.61
CA CYS A 258 12.27 4.88 7.77
C CYS A 258 11.07 4.43 8.59
N GLY A 259 9.88 4.69 8.05
CA GLY A 259 8.69 3.93 8.42
C GLY A 259 8.81 2.49 7.95
N GLY A 260 8.11 1.58 8.62
CA GLY A 260 8.10 0.18 8.22
C GLY A 260 7.24 -0.08 6.99
N GLY A 261 7.53 -1.11 6.22
CA GLY A 261 6.62 -1.57 5.17
C GLY A 261 5.42 -2.33 5.73
N GLY A 262 4.32 -2.33 4.99
CA GLY A 262 3.08 -3.02 5.38
C GLY A 262 3.20 -4.54 5.33
N GLY A 263 2.35 -5.22 6.11
CA GLY A 263 2.20 -6.69 6.08
C GLY A 263 1.43 -7.16 4.85
N SER A 264 1.69 -8.39 4.41
CA SER A 264 1.02 -9.04 3.29
C SER A 264 0.11 -10.18 3.78
N TYR A 265 -0.77 -10.67 2.91
CA TYR A 265 -1.70 -11.75 3.22
C TYR A 265 -1.97 -12.57 1.97
N ASN A 266 -2.01 -13.89 2.10
CA ASN A 266 -2.33 -14.79 0.98
C ASN A 266 -2.89 -16.11 1.52
N VAL A 267 -4.16 -16.40 1.19
CA VAL A 267 -4.83 -17.68 1.51
C VAL A 267 -5.06 -18.55 0.29
N GLY A 268 -4.45 -18.20 -0.84
CA GLY A 268 -4.52 -18.98 -2.07
C GLY A 268 -3.65 -20.23 -2.00
N ASN A 269 -3.94 -21.18 -2.88
CA ASN A 269 -3.06 -22.33 -3.13
C ASN A 269 -1.88 -21.90 -4.02
N ASN A 270 -0.86 -22.76 -4.17
CA ASN A 270 0.28 -22.55 -5.09
C ASN A 270 0.98 -21.19 -4.90
N GLN A 271 1.26 -20.82 -3.65
CA GLN A 271 1.76 -19.49 -3.35
C GLN A 271 3.18 -19.24 -3.88
N GLN A 272 3.40 -18.07 -4.48
CA GLN A 272 4.72 -17.56 -4.84
C GLN A 272 4.81 -16.13 -4.34
N ASN A 273 5.45 -15.93 -3.20
CA ASN A 273 5.51 -14.65 -2.51
C ASN A 273 6.96 -14.14 -2.49
N GLU A 274 7.15 -12.88 -2.84
CA GLU A 274 8.45 -12.25 -2.94
C GLU A 274 8.42 -10.89 -2.23
N CYS A 275 9.23 -10.77 -1.16
CA CYS A 275 9.37 -9.51 -0.47
C CYS A 275 10.08 -8.51 -1.38
N CYS A 276 9.75 -7.24 -1.23
CA CYS A 276 10.60 -6.17 -1.77
C CYS A 276 10.78 -6.19 -3.30
N TYR A 277 9.80 -6.73 -4.02
CA TYR A 277 9.77 -6.87 -5.48
C TYR A 277 9.68 -5.52 -6.19
N ASN A 278 8.76 -4.67 -5.74
CA ASN A 278 8.47 -3.41 -6.42
C ASN A 278 9.42 -2.32 -5.92
N ASN A 279 10.42 -1.96 -6.73
CA ASN A 279 11.39 -0.93 -6.39
C ASN A 279 10.95 0.50 -6.75
N ALA A 280 9.95 0.65 -7.64
CA ALA A 280 9.57 1.93 -8.23
C ALA A 280 8.06 1.96 -8.58
N GLY A 281 7.36 3.06 -8.29
CA GLY A 281 5.99 3.27 -8.76
C GLY A 281 4.88 2.55 -7.98
N HIS A 282 3.73 2.45 -8.66
CA HIS A 282 2.45 1.98 -8.13
C HIS A 282 2.40 0.46 -8.03
N GLY A 283 1.35 -0.04 -7.36
CA GLY A 283 0.99 -1.44 -7.38
C GLY A 283 0.32 -1.87 -8.69
N GLN A 284 -0.01 -3.15 -8.76
CA GLN A 284 -0.75 -3.75 -9.88
C GLN A 284 -1.44 -5.03 -9.40
N VAL A 285 -2.53 -5.41 -10.05
CA VAL A 285 -3.13 -6.75 -9.93
C VAL A 285 -3.26 -7.39 -11.30
N THR A 286 -2.86 -8.65 -11.43
CA THR A 286 -3.13 -9.48 -12.61
C THR A 286 -3.95 -10.69 -12.17
N ILE A 287 -5.06 -10.94 -12.86
CA ILE A 287 -5.96 -12.08 -12.64
C ILE A 287 -6.05 -12.88 -13.93
N THR A 288 -5.66 -14.15 -13.89
CA THR A 288 -5.68 -15.05 -15.05
C THR A 288 -6.52 -16.28 -14.74
N LEU A 289 -7.48 -16.62 -15.62
CA LEU A 289 -8.22 -17.89 -15.54
C LEU A 289 -7.29 -19.05 -15.96
N LEU A 290 -7.27 -20.12 -15.17
CA LEU A 290 -6.46 -21.32 -15.40
C LEU A 290 -7.19 -22.38 -16.21
#